data_AF-A0A5U8QX16-F1
#
_entry.id   AF-A0A5U8QX16-F1
#
_cell.length_a   1.000
_cell.length_b   1.000
_cell.length_c   1.000
_cell.angle_alpha   90.00
_cell.angle_beta   90.00
_cell.angle_gamma   90.00
#
_symmetry.space_group_name_H-M   'P 1'
#
loop_
_entity.id
_entity.type
_entity.pdbx_description
1 polymer ?
#
loop_
_entity_poly.entity_id
_entity_poly.type
_entity_poly.pdbx_seq_one_letter_code
_entity_poly.pdbx_strand_id
1 'polypeptide(L)'
;MKAKKETPDRFPTWWLLYYVLRKAYFFLGIPFFLFCALTSTLMLFSSRYYGDNIEDYVVTFGSWFLLLAPGIWMYSRAKTRREKIRKVVQTIKESGFYSPEKGYEGLSLTQGAYFGIDLKNGTMLYVRIYPGNIMDVIGFDIHNFTRTVTDDKTLEIHTKYINLPMVPIPSWCTHPETASNTMHAMASRGYDYPVDFPRLIQEKRKEWEQIAGVPVAEVF
;
A
#
# COMPACT_ATOMS: atom_id res chain seq x y z
N MET A 1 33.47 -10.69 -10.32
CA MET A 1 32.23 -10.01 -10.74
C MET A 1 31.18 -10.21 -9.65
N LYS A 2 30.85 -9.17 -8.87
CA LYS A 2 29.73 -9.25 -7.92
C LYS A 2 28.45 -9.31 -8.74
N ALA A 3 27.66 -10.37 -8.57
CA ALA A 3 26.34 -10.48 -9.17
C ALA A 3 25.55 -9.20 -8.83
N LYS A 4 25.18 -8.45 -9.86
CA LYS A 4 24.25 -7.33 -9.74
C LYS A 4 22.96 -7.93 -9.19
N LYS A 5 22.69 -7.76 -7.89
CA LYS A 5 21.41 -8.15 -7.30
C LYS A 5 20.35 -7.42 -8.12
N GLU A 6 19.62 -8.15 -8.96
CA GLU A 6 18.48 -7.60 -9.68
C GLU A 6 17.51 -7.08 -8.62
N THR A 7 17.33 -5.76 -8.58
CA THR A 7 16.32 -5.15 -7.72
C THR A 7 14.98 -5.71 -8.18
N PRO A 8 14.21 -6.35 -7.29
CA PRO A 8 12.94 -6.94 -7.67
C PRO A 8 12.04 -5.88 -8.28
N ASP A 9 11.49 -6.19 -9.45
CA ASP A 9 10.60 -5.27 -10.17
C ASP A 9 9.39 -4.93 -9.28
N ARG A 10 9.04 -3.64 -9.21
CA ARG A 10 7.86 -3.15 -8.48
C ARG A 10 6.60 -3.86 -8.98
N PHE A 11 6.48 -4.06 -10.29
CA PHE A 11 5.30 -4.67 -10.92
C PHE A 11 5.69 -5.86 -11.80
N PRO A 12 5.94 -7.04 -11.19
CA PRO A 12 6.34 -8.22 -11.94
C PRO A 12 5.22 -8.68 -12.89
N THR A 13 5.57 -9.38 -13.98
CA THR A 13 4.63 -9.78 -15.05
C THR A 13 3.44 -10.59 -14.54
N TRP A 14 3.63 -11.44 -13.53
CA TRP A 14 2.54 -12.21 -12.90
C TRP A 14 1.48 -11.33 -12.21
N TRP A 15 1.85 -10.10 -11.82
CA TRP A 15 0.92 -9.15 -11.20
C TRP A 15 -0.19 -8.74 -12.17
N LEU A 16 0.12 -8.58 -13.45
CA LEU A 16 -0.88 -8.22 -14.47
C LEU A 16 -1.91 -9.35 -14.62
N LEU A 17 -1.44 -10.60 -14.71
CA LEU A 17 -2.31 -11.78 -14.76
C LEU A 17 -3.15 -11.91 -13.47
N TYR A 18 -2.53 -11.73 -12.30
CA TYR A 18 -3.25 -11.69 -11.03
C TYR A 18 -4.32 -10.59 -11.00
N TYR A 19 -4.01 -9.39 -11.50
CA TYR A 19 -4.94 -8.26 -11.52
C TYR A 19 -6.16 -8.56 -12.40
N VAL A 20 -5.94 -9.12 -13.59
CA VAL A 20 -7.01 -9.53 -14.51
C VAL A 20 -7.87 -10.64 -13.90
N LEU A 21 -7.25 -11.70 -13.36
CA LEU A 21 -7.97 -12.80 -12.69
C LEU A 21 -8.76 -12.30 -11.49
N ARG A 22 -8.19 -11.39 -10.69
CA ARG A 22 -8.88 -10.77 -9.57
C ARG A 22 -10.10 -10.01 -10.06
N LYS A 23 -9.97 -9.16 -11.09
CA LYS A 23 -11.10 -8.42 -11.66
C LYS A 23 -12.19 -9.36 -12.18
N ALA A 24 -11.82 -10.40 -12.91
CA ALA A 24 -12.74 -11.43 -13.39
C ALA A 24 -13.44 -12.17 -12.23
N TYR A 25 -12.72 -12.51 -11.16
CA TYR A 25 -13.30 -13.11 -9.96
C TYR A 25 -14.30 -12.18 -9.28
N PHE A 26 -13.97 -10.89 -9.11
CA PHE A 26 -14.91 -9.94 -8.51
C PHE A 26 -16.17 -9.72 -9.35
N PHE A 27 -16.05 -9.74 -10.68
CA PHE A 27 -17.17 -9.46 -11.59
C PHE A 27 -18.02 -10.69 -11.91
N LEU A 28 -17.40 -11.85 -12.15
CA LEU A 28 -18.07 -13.09 -12.55
C LEU A 28 -18.09 -14.12 -11.42
N GLY A 29 -16.96 -14.31 -10.74
CA GLY A 29 -16.81 -15.33 -9.70
C GLY A 29 -17.71 -15.09 -8.49
N ILE A 30 -17.72 -13.88 -7.93
CA ILE A 30 -18.53 -13.56 -6.75
C ILE A 30 -20.02 -13.77 -7.02
N PRO A 31 -20.65 -13.21 -8.07
CA PRO A 31 -22.07 -13.46 -8.34
C PRO A 31 -22.37 -14.94 -8.57
N PHE A 32 -21.50 -15.65 -9.30
CA PHE A 32 -21.66 -17.07 -9.58
C PHE A 32 -21.60 -17.93 -8.31
N PHE A 33 -20.53 -17.81 -7.53
CA PHE A 33 -20.37 -18.60 -6.29
C PHE A 33 -21.39 -18.22 -5.23
N LEU A 34 -21.80 -16.95 -5.16
CA LEU A 34 -22.89 -16.53 -4.28
C LEU A 34 -24.21 -17.19 -4.68
N PHE A 35 -24.55 -17.20 -5.97
CA PHE A 35 -25.75 -17.87 -6.47
C PHE A 35 -25.71 -19.38 -6.20
N CYS A 36 -24.61 -20.05 -6.54
CA CYS A 36 -24.42 -21.48 -6.25
C CYS A 36 -24.52 -21.77 -4.75
N ALA A 37 -23.85 -21.00 -3.90
CA ALA A 37 -23.87 -21.20 -2.45
C ALA A 37 -25.28 -21.00 -1.87
N LEU A 38 -26.01 -19.95 -2.29
CA LEU A 38 -27.36 -19.68 -1.80
C LEU A 38 -28.36 -20.74 -2.26
N THR A 39 -28.35 -21.10 -3.55
CA THR A 39 -29.28 -22.10 -4.10
C THR A 39 -29.04 -23.49 -3.52
N SER A 40 -27.77 -23.90 -3.38
CA SER A 40 -27.44 -25.20 -2.79
C SER A 40 -27.77 -25.24 -1.30
N THR A 41 -27.56 -24.14 -0.56
CA THR A 41 -27.96 -24.03 0.85
C THR A 41 -29.48 -24.12 1.00
N LEU A 42 -30.25 -23.41 0.16
CA LEU A 42 -31.71 -23.49 0.17
C LEU A 42 -32.23 -24.90 -0.14
N MET A 43 -31.62 -25.59 -1.10
CA MET A 43 -31.97 -26.97 -1.45
C MET A 43 -31.69 -27.94 -0.30
N LEU A 44 -30.57 -27.80 0.42
CA LEU A 44 -30.25 -28.60 1.62
C LEU A 44 -31.29 -28.45 2.74
N PHE A 45 -31.91 -27.27 2.87
CA PHE A 45 -32.91 -27.04 3.91
C PHE A 45 -34.34 -27.41 3.50
N SER A 46 -34.64 -27.49 2.21
CA SER A 46 -36.03 -27.62 1.70
C SER A 46 -36.35 -28.96 1.05
N SER A 47 -35.36 -29.63 0.47
CA SER A 47 -35.57 -30.90 -0.23
C SER A 47 -35.36 -32.06 0.72
N ARG A 48 -36.27 -33.05 0.64
CA ARG A 48 -36.19 -34.29 1.41
C ARG A 48 -35.09 -35.25 0.90
N TYR A 49 -34.57 -35.01 -0.30
CA TYR A 49 -33.62 -35.89 -1.00
C TYR A 49 -32.28 -35.22 -1.33
N TYR A 50 -32.18 -33.89 -1.16
CA TYR A 50 -30.95 -33.13 -1.43
C TYR A 50 -30.13 -33.09 -0.15
N GLY A 51 -28.87 -33.54 -0.21
CA GLY A 51 -28.05 -33.81 0.98
C GLY A 51 -27.99 -35.28 1.38
N ASP A 52 -28.67 -36.18 0.66
CA ASP A 52 -28.46 -37.63 0.85
C ASP A 52 -27.13 -38.09 0.22
N ASN A 53 -26.63 -37.35 -0.77
CA ASN A 53 -25.35 -37.61 -1.43
C ASN A 53 -24.26 -36.67 -0.91
N ILE A 54 -23.05 -37.22 -0.75
CA ILE A 54 -21.85 -36.44 -0.36
C ILE A 54 -21.60 -35.29 -1.33
N GLU A 55 -21.92 -35.47 -2.60
CA GLU A 55 -21.74 -34.46 -3.66
C GLU A 55 -22.46 -33.14 -3.36
N ASP A 56 -23.66 -33.19 -2.77
CA ASP A 56 -24.46 -31.99 -2.46
C ASP A 56 -23.81 -31.12 -1.37
N TYR A 57 -23.18 -31.77 -0.39
CA TYR A 57 -22.39 -31.09 0.63
C TYR A 57 -21.10 -30.52 0.06
N VAL A 58 -20.42 -31.26 -0.82
CA VAL A 58 -19.20 -30.78 -1.50
C VAL A 58 -19.49 -29.53 -2.31
N VAL A 59 -20.59 -29.49 -3.07
CA VAL A 59 -21.00 -28.32 -3.84
C VAL A 59 -21.31 -27.13 -2.93
N THR A 60 -22.04 -27.35 -1.83
CA THR A 60 -22.42 -26.27 -0.92
C THR A 60 -21.22 -25.67 -0.18
N PHE A 61 -20.45 -26.51 0.51
CA PHE A 61 -19.27 -26.04 1.24
C PHE A 61 -18.17 -25.56 0.31
N GLY A 62 -18.00 -26.20 -0.85
CA GLY A 62 -17.07 -25.77 -1.89
C GLY A 62 -17.39 -24.38 -2.42
N SER A 63 -18.68 -24.08 -2.66
CA SER A 63 -19.11 -22.75 -3.13
C SER A 63 -18.85 -21.66 -2.09
N TRP A 64 -19.18 -21.91 -0.81
CA TRP A 64 -18.86 -20.99 0.28
C TRP A 64 -17.35 -20.80 0.47
N PHE A 65 -16.59 -21.89 0.39
CA PHE A 65 -15.13 -21.84 0.49
C PHE A 65 -14.52 -21.01 -0.65
N LEU A 66 -14.91 -21.27 -1.89
CA LEU A 66 -14.41 -20.54 -3.05
C LEU A 66 -14.82 -19.07 -3.03
N LEU A 67 -15.98 -18.73 -2.45
CA LEU A 67 -16.43 -17.36 -2.25
C LEU A 67 -15.57 -16.61 -1.22
N LEU A 68 -15.30 -17.23 -0.06
CA LEU A 68 -14.69 -16.58 1.10
C LEU A 68 -13.14 -16.64 1.10
N ALA A 69 -12.56 -17.77 0.69
CA ALA A 69 -11.13 -18.02 0.82
C ALA A 69 -10.25 -16.98 0.09
N PRO A 70 -10.54 -16.55 -1.15
CA PRO A 70 -9.78 -15.49 -1.81
C PRO A 70 -9.84 -14.15 -1.04
N GLY A 71 -11.01 -13.82 -0.47
CA GLY A 71 -11.21 -12.62 0.34
C GLY A 71 -10.35 -12.62 1.60
N ILE A 72 -10.37 -13.73 2.34
CA ILE A 72 -9.57 -13.93 3.57
C ILE A 72 -8.07 -13.85 3.24
N TRP A 73 -7.64 -14.51 2.17
CA TRP A 73 -6.25 -14.50 1.73
C TRP A 73 -5.78 -13.08 1.36
N MET A 74 -6.58 -12.33 0.59
CA MET A 74 -6.27 -10.94 0.23
C MET A 74 -6.19 -10.03 1.46
N TYR A 75 -7.13 -10.18 2.41
CA TYR A 75 -7.15 -9.41 3.64
C TYR A 75 -5.92 -9.68 4.50
N SER A 76 -5.55 -10.95 4.68
CA SER A 76 -4.36 -11.36 5.43
C SER A 76 -3.09 -10.72 4.84
N ARG A 77 -2.90 -10.81 3.52
CA ARG A 77 -1.75 -10.19 2.84
C ARG A 77 -1.73 -8.66 2.96
N ALA A 78 -2.90 -8.01 2.91
CA ALA A 78 -3.00 -6.57 3.14
C ALA A 78 -2.62 -6.21 4.59
N LYS A 79 -3.07 -6.99 5.57
CA LYS A 79 -2.74 -6.81 6.99
C LYS A 79 -1.24 -6.93 7.25
N THR A 80 -0.59 -7.99 6.76
CA THR A 80 0.87 -8.17 6.93
C THR A 80 1.67 -7.02 6.30
N ARG A 81 1.27 -6.53 5.12
CA ARG A 81 1.92 -5.36 4.50
C ARG A 81 1.79 -4.10 5.36
N ARG A 82 0.60 -3.87 5.93
CA ARG A 82 0.35 -2.72 6.82
C ARG A 82 1.20 -2.79 8.09
N GLU A 83 1.35 -3.97 8.68
CA GLU A 83 2.19 -4.17 9.86
C GLU A 83 3.66 -3.86 9.57
N LYS A 84 4.18 -4.29 8.41
CA LYS A 84 5.55 -3.96 7.99
C LYS A 84 5.75 -2.45 7.84
N ILE A 85 4.83 -1.76 7.17
CA ILE A 85 4.90 -0.30 7.00
C ILE A 85 4.83 0.40 8.35
N ARG A 86 3.91 -0.01 9.23
CA ARG A 86 3.78 0.57 10.58
C ARG A 86 5.06 0.44 11.39
N LYS A 87 5.72 -0.72 11.35
CA LYS A 87 7.00 -0.92 12.04
C LYS A 87 8.06 0.07 11.57
N VAL A 88 8.25 0.20 10.26
CA VAL A 88 9.22 1.15 9.67
C VAL A 88 8.88 2.59 10.04
N VAL A 89 7.62 2.99 9.86
CA VAL A 89 7.15 4.35 10.19
C VAL A 89 7.35 4.65 11.67
N GLN A 90 7.08 3.69 12.55
CA GLN A 90 7.25 3.88 13.99
C GLN A 90 8.72 4.04 14.38
N THR A 91 9.63 3.25 13.81
CA THR A 91 11.08 3.43 14.02
C THR A 91 11.56 4.79 13.51
N ILE A 92 11.02 5.29 12.40
CA ILE A 92 11.33 6.63 11.90
C ILE A 92 10.79 7.70 12.86
N LYS A 93 9.59 7.54 13.42
CA LYS A 93 9.05 8.47 14.42
C LYS A 93 9.89 8.50 15.70
N GLU A 94 10.39 7.36 16.14
CA GLU A 94 11.27 7.22 17.32
C GLU A 94 12.61 7.95 17.15
N SER A 95 13.06 8.19 15.90
CA SER A 95 14.28 8.96 15.63
C SER A 95 14.18 10.45 15.97
N GLY A 96 12.97 10.98 16.16
CA GLY A 96 12.72 12.38 16.52
C GLY A 96 12.68 13.37 15.35
N PHE A 97 13.17 12.99 14.16
CA PHE A 97 13.19 13.87 12.97
C PHE A 97 11.86 13.92 12.20
N TYR A 98 10.88 13.10 12.60
CA TYR A 98 9.58 13.00 11.95
C TYR A 98 8.50 12.71 13.00
N SER A 99 7.54 13.62 13.14
CA SER A 99 6.48 13.58 14.14
C SER A 99 5.16 14.15 13.58
N PRO A 100 4.51 13.44 12.64
CA PRO A 100 3.27 13.88 12.05
C PRO A 100 2.13 13.85 13.08
N GLU A 101 1.25 14.84 13.02
CA GLU A 101 0.01 14.83 13.80
C GLU A 101 -1.00 13.85 13.17
N LYS A 102 -1.90 13.28 13.98
CA LYS A 102 -2.85 12.23 13.53
C LYS A 102 -3.72 12.65 12.35
N GLY A 103 -3.99 13.95 12.18
CA GLY A 103 -4.78 14.48 11.06
C GLY A 103 -4.02 14.62 9.75
N TYR A 104 -2.69 14.51 9.77
CA TYR A 104 -1.81 14.71 8.62
C TYR A 104 -1.06 13.44 8.24
N GLU A 105 -1.49 12.28 8.73
CA GLU A 105 -0.98 10.98 8.31
C GLU A 105 -2.10 10.02 7.93
N GLY A 106 -1.83 9.18 6.93
CA GLY A 106 -2.78 8.16 6.50
C GLY A 106 -2.11 6.93 5.90
N LEU A 107 -2.73 5.78 6.16
CA LEU A 107 -2.31 4.47 5.67
C LEU A 107 -3.41 3.86 4.82
N SER A 108 -3.14 3.68 3.53
CA SER A 108 -4.07 3.05 2.59
C SER A 108 -4.33 1.58 2.96
N LEU A 109 -5.60 1.22 3.06
CA LEU A 109 -6.07 -0.15 3.34
C LEU A 109 -5.75 -1.13 2.22
N THR A 110 -5.85 -0.69 0.96
CA THR A 110 -5.83 -1.55 -0.22
C THR A 110 -4.50 -1.51 -0.96
N GLN A 111 -3.83 -0.34 -0.95
CA GLN A 111 -2.65 -0.10 -1.77
C GLN A 111 -1.33 -0.30 -1.02
N GLY A 112 -1.36 -0.48 0.30
CA GLY A 112 -0.15 -0.69 1.10
C GLY A 112 0.79 0.50 1.00
N ALA A 113 0.23 1.71 1.07
CA ALA A 113 0.95 2.97 1.02
C ALA A 113 0.64 3.79 2.29
N TYR A 114 1.65 4.48 2.80
CA TYR A 114 1.57 5.43 3.90
C TYR A 114 2.08 6.76 3.41
N PHE A 115 1.40 7.83 3.78
CA PHE A 115 1.89 9.17 3.62
C PHE A 115 1.61 9.97 4.88
N GLY A 116 2.57 10.77 5.31
CA GLY A 116 2.32 11.73 6.37
C GLY A 116 3.17 12.98 6.25
N ILE A 117 2.63 14.06 6.79
CA ILE A 117 3.20 15.41 6.78
C ILE A 117 3.43 15.82 8.23
N ASP A 118 4.66 16.21 8.55
CA ASP A 118 5.06 16.79 9.83
C ASP A 118 5.15 18.32 9.70
N LEU A 119 4.16 18.99 10.27
CA LEU A 119 4.06 20.45 10.28
C LEU A 119 5.10 21.13 11.18
N LYS A 120 5.67 20.43 12.16
CA LYS A 120 6.61 21.01 13.13
C LYS A 120 8.01 21.05 12.56
N ASN A 121 8.45 19.94 11.97
CA ASN A 121 9.79 19.83 11.42
C ASN A 121 9.86 20.14 9.92
N GLY A 122 8.72 20.31 9.24
CA GLY A 122 8.74 20.56 7.79
C GLY A 122 9.06 19.32 6.96
N THR A 123 8.94 18.12 7.54
CA THR A 123 9.31 16.85 6.90
C THR A 123 8.07 16.08 6.46
N MET A 124 8.20 15.27 5.42
CA MET A 124 7.12 14.40 4.95
C MET A 124 7.68 13.01 4.68
N LEU A 125 6.88 11.98 4.91
CA LEU A 125 7.29 10.61 4.72
C LEU A 125 6.30 9.86 3.84
N TYR A 126 6.81 9.21 2.80
CA TYR A 126 6.08 8.29 1.96
C TYR A 126 6.68 6.90 2.05
N VAL A 127 5.85 5.90 2.34
CA VAL A 127 6.27 4.49 2.40
C VAL A 127 5.29 3.64 1.62
N ARG A 128 5.75 2.82 0.68
CA ARG A 128 4.87 1.93 -0.09
C ARG A 128 5.50 0.57 -0.33
N ILE A 129 4.71 -0.49 -0.15
CA ILE A 129 5.10 -1.85 -0.51
C ILE A 129 4.40 -2.27 -1.80
N TYR A 130 5.18 -2.55 -2.83
CA TYR A 130 4.70 -2.97 -4.14
C TYR A 130 4.42 -4.47 -4.24
N PRO A 131 3.64 -4.91 -5.22
CA PRO A 131 3.36 -6.33 -5.45
C PRO A 131 4.59 -7.20 -5.63
N GLY A 132 5.66 -6.68 -6.23
CA GLY A 132 6.97 -7.33 -6.33
C GLY A 132 7.73 -7.52 -5.02
N ASN A 133 7.09 -7.23 -3.88
CA ASN A 133 7.66 -7.35 -2.54
C ASN A 133 8.90 -6.45 -2.35
N ILE A 134 8.90 -5.29 -3.00
CA ILE A 134 9.86 -4.20 -2.80
C ILE A 134 9.16 -3.04 -2.09
N MET A 135 9.87 -2.38 -1.19
CA MET A 135 9.38 -1.22 -0.44
C MET A 135 10.10 0.05 -0.91
N ASP A 136 9.35 1.11 -1.18
CA ASP A 136 9.91 2.45 -1.30
C ASP A 136 9.75 3.16 0.05
N VAL A 137 10.83 3.75 0.56
CA VAL A 137 10.83 4.63 1.74
C VAL A 137 11.45 5.95 1.30
N ILE A 138 10.66 7.01 1.28
CA ILE A 138 11.05 8.30 0.71
C ILE A 138 10.71 9.38 1.74
N GLY A 139 11.76 10.06 2.22
CA GLY A 139 11.61 11.29 2.97
C GLY A 139 11.55 12.48 2.01
N PHE A 140 10.79 13.50 2.36
CA PHE A 140 10.82 14.81 1.71
C PHE A 140 11.01 15.90 2.76
N ASP A 141 11.64 16.96 2.33
CA ASP A 141 11.66 18.27 2.96
C ASP A 141 11.01 19.28 1.98
N ILE A 142 10.85 20.54 2.40
CA ILE A 142 10.29 21.58 1.53
C ILE A 142 11.19 21.93 0.34
N HIS A 143 12.48 21.59 0.43
CA HIS A 143 13.45 21.96 -0.60
C HIS A 143 13.50 20.96 -1.74
N ASN A 144 13.07 19.72 -1.53
CA ASN A 144 13.21 18.63 -2.50
C ASN A 144 11.99 18.38 -3.36
N PHE A 145 10.85 19.02 -3.08
CA PHE A 145 9.72 19.06 -4.01
C PHE A 145 9.68 20.36 -4.82
N THR A 146 9.15 20.30 -6.03
CA THR A 146 9.06 21.44 -6.96
C THR A 146 7.63 21.93 -7.14
N ARG A 147 6.71 21.00 -7.41
CA ARG A 147 5.28 21.28 -7.56
C ARG A 147 4.46 20.07 -7.15
N THR A 148 3.21 20.32 -6.79
CA THR A 148 2.19 19.29 -6.61
C THR A 148 1.15 19.41 -7.70
N VAL A 149 0.69 18.27 -8.21
CA VAL A 149 -0.46 18.18 -9.11
C VAL A 149 -1.51 17.31 -8.42
N THR A 150 -2.71 17.85 -8.29
CA THR A 150 -3.82 17.15 -7.63
C THR A 150 -4.83 16.69 -8.66
N ASP A 151 -5.11 15.39 -8.64
CA ASP A 151 -6.24 14.76 -9.31
C ASP A 151 -7.20 14.19 -8.24
N ASP A 152 -8.44 13.88 -8.62
CA ASP A 152 -9.49 13.33 -7.75
C ASP A 152 -9.02 12.05 -7.02
N LYS A 153 -8.07 11.32 -7.60
CA LYS A 153 -7.60 10.03 -7.10
C LYS A 153 -6.17 10.05 -6.56
N THR A 154 -5.38 11.05 -6.92
CA THR A 154 -3.93 11.05 -6.65
C THR A 154 -3.38 12.46 -6.45
N LEU A 155 -2.48 12.58 -5.48
CA LEU A 155 -1.57 13.72 -5.35
C LEU A 155 -0.22 13.33 -5.97
N GLU A 156 0.19 14.00 -7.03
CA GLU A 156 1.50 13.83 -7.64
C GLU A 156 2.47 14.86 -7.07
N ILE A 157 3.49 14.40 -6.34
CA ILE A 157 4.59 15.26 -5.89
C ILE A 157 5.70 15.17 -6.91
N HIS A 158 6.01 16.27 -7.58
CA HIS A 158 7.19 16.37 -8.42
C HIS A 158 8.41 16.70 -7.56
N THR A 159 9.47 15.91 -7.71
CA THR A 159 10.68 16.04 -6.90
C THR A 159 11.82 16.64 -7.73
N LYS A 160 12.90 17.03 -7.06
CA LYS A 160 14.17 17.42 -7.71
C LYS A 160 15.07 16.20 -8.01
N TYR A 161 14.66 14.99 -7.65
CA TYR A 161 15.45 13.78 -7.85
C TYR A 161 15.36 13.28 -9.28
N ILE A 162 16.50 13.10 -9.94
CA ILE A 162 16.58 12.61 -11.34
C ILE A 162 16.00 11.19 -11.46
N ASN A 163 16.28 10.33 -10.47
CA ASN A 163 15.85 8.94 -10.45
C ASN A 163 14.40 8.76 -9.98
N LEU A 164 13.77 9.81 -9.43
CA LEU A 164 12.38 9.78 -8.97
C LEU A 164 11.68 11.13 -9.19
N PRO A 165 11.46 11.54 -10.45
CA PRO A 165 10.96 12.89 -10.76
C PRO A 165 9.52 13.12 -10.28
N MET A 166 8.76 12.05 -9.98
CA MET A 166 7.37 12.12 -9.55
C MET A 166 7.03 10.98 -8.59
N VAL A 167 6.31 11.31 -7.51
CA VAL A 167 5.77 10.35 -6.55
C VAL A 167 4.25 10.48 -6.50
N PRO A 168 3.50 9.45 -6.95
CA PRO A 168 2.05 9.46 -6.86
C PRO A 168 1.60 8.96 -5.49
N ILE A 169 0.93 9.83 -4.74
CA ILE A 169 0.31 9.53 -3.45
C ILE A 169 -1.17 9.26 -3.67
N PRO A 170 -1.68 8.09 -3.25
CA PRO A 170 -3.10 7.78 -3.35
C PRO A 170 -3.95 8.68 -2.45
N SER A 171 -5.13 9.09 -2.92
CA SER A 171 -6.09 9.87 -2.12
C SER A 171 -6.55 9.16 -0.83
N TRP A 172 -6.41 7.82 -0.77
CA TRP A 172 -6.67 7.03 0.44
C TRP A 172 -5.62 7.22 1.55
N CYS A 173 -4.47 7.84 1.24
CA CYS A 173 -3.44 8.19 2.22
C CYS A 173 -3.62 9.62 2.73
N THR A 174 -4.13 10.53 1.91
CA THR A 174 -4.37 11.92 2.27
C THR A 174 -5.34 12.57 1.29
N HIS A 175 -6.05 13.62 1.71
CA HIS A 175 -6.83 14.44 0.80
C HIS A 175 -5.88 15.23 -0.11
N PRO A 176 -5.89 15.00 -1.45
CA PRO A 176 -4.88 15.56 -2.36
C PRO A 176 -4.77 17.08 -2.28
N GLU A 177 -5.90 17.79 -2.33
CA GLU A 177 -5.93 19.26 -2.26
C GLU A 177 -5.44 19.79 -0.91
N THR A 178 -5.91 19.21 0.19
CA THR A 178 -5.51 19.63 1.52
C THR A 178 -4.00 19.42 1.72
N ALA A 179 -3.48 18.25 1.35
CA ALA A 179 -2.06 17.97 1.43
C ALA A 179 -1.23 18.91 0.55
N SER A 180 -1.66 19.15 -0.69
CA SER A 180 -1.01 20.11 -1.60
C SER A 180 -0.93 21.51 -1.00
N ASN A 181 -2.06 22.03 -0.50
CA ASN A 181 -2.13 23.35 0.12
C ASN A 181 -1.26 23.42 1.38
N THR A 182 -1.29 22.39 2.21
CA THR A 182 -0.42 22.28 3.40
C THR A 182 1.06 22.29 3.02
N MET A 183 1.47 21.51 2.02
CA MET A 183 2.85 21.47 1.55
C MET A 183 3.33 22.83 1.04
N HIS A 184 2.51 23.53 0.25
CA HIS A 184 2.85 24.86 -0.25
C HIS A 184 2.89 25.91 0.88
N ALA A 185 1.98 25.83 1.85
CA ALA A 185 2.04 26.66 3.05
C ALA A 185 3.33 26.41 3.85
N MET A 186 3.73 25.15 4.02
CA MET A 186 5.00 24.79 4.66
C MET A 186 6.21 25.34 3.91
N ALA A 187 6.23 25.22 2.58
CA ALA A 187 7.31 25.78 1.78
C ALA A 187 7.42 27.31 1.93
N SER A 188 6.28 28.01 2.02
CA SER A 188 6.26 29.46 2.22
C SER A 188 6.74 29.90 3.61
N ARG A 189 6.49 29.07 4.63
CA ARG A 189 6.91 29.34 6.02
C ARG A 189 8.44 29.32 6.16
N GLY A 190 9.11 28.50 5.36
CA GLY A 190 10.54 28.22 5.51
C GLY A 190 10.80 27.35 6.74
N TYR A 191 11.65 26.35 6.58
CA TYR A 191 12.11 25.49 7.66
C TYR A 191 13.63 25.40 7.59
N ASP A 192 14.26 25.40 8.76
CA ASP A 192 15.68 25.10 8.88
C ASP A 192 15.83 23.66 9.34
N TYR A 193 16.63 22.89 8.60
CA TYR A 193 16.75 21.46 8.81
C TYR A 193 18.07 21.16 9.49
N PRO A 194 18.07 20.67 10.75
CA PRO A 194 19.32 20.31 11.44
C PRO A 194 20.02 19.12 10.77
N VAL A 195 19.27 18.31 10.02
CA VAL A 195 19.75 17.16 9.25
C VAL A 195 18.99 17.11 7.92
N ASP A 196 19.69 16.73 6.86
CA ASP A 196 19.08 16.36 5.57
C ASP A 196 18.23 15.10 5.74
N PHE A 197 16.94 15.31 6.01
CA PHE A 197 16.00 14.23 6.33
C PHE A 197 15.87 13.22 5.17
N PRO A 198 15.70 13.64 3.90
CA PRO A 198 15.65 12.71 2.78
C PRO A 198 16.90 11.84 2.65
N ARG A 199 18.09 12.43 2.81
CA ARG A 199 19.35 11.67 2.81
C ARG A 199 19.46 10.70 3.98
N LEU A 200 19.08 11.13 5.19
CA LEU A 200 19.08 10.27 6.38
C LEU A 200 18.19 9.02 6.18
N ILE A 201 17.03 9.18 5.57
CA ILE A 201 16.14 8.05 5.26
C ILE A 201 16.81 7.06 4.32
N GLN A 202 17.63 7.51 3.38
CA GLN A 202 18.32 6.63 2.43
C GLN A 202 19.54 5.95 3.02
N GLU A 203 20.33 6.67 3.83
CA GLU A 203 21.49 6.08 4.51
C GLU A 203 21.05 4.93 5.43
N LYS A 204 19.87 5.05 6.04
CA LYS A 204 19.24 4.01 6.87
C LYS A 204 18.46 2.94 6.09
N ARG A 205 18.56 2.90 4.75
CA ARG A 205 17.88 1.90 3.90
C ARG A 205 18.06 0.46 4.38
N LYS A 206 19.27 0.08 4.76
CA LYS A 206 19.56 -1.29 5.24
C LYS A 206 18.85 -1.62 6.54
N GLU A 207 18.63 -0.63 7.42
CA GLU A 207 17.85 -0.81 8.65
C GLU A 207 16.37 -1.07 8.30
N TRP A 208 15.82 -0.31 7.35
CA TRP A 208 14.45 -0.51 6.87
C TRP A 208 14.23 -1.88 6.23
N GLU A 209 15.22 -2.38 5.48
CA GLU A 209 15.21 -3.73 4.91
C GLU A 209 15.16 -4.82 5.99
N GLN A 210 15.96 -4.67 7.05
CA GLN A 210 15.98 -5.59 8.18
C GLN A 210 14.65 -5.58 8.94
N ILE A 211 14.09 -4.40 9.20
CA ILE A 211 12.84 -4.24 9.96
C ILE A 211 11.64 -4.77 9.17
N ALA A 212 11.54 -4.46 7.88
CA ALA A 212 10.41 -4.85 7.05
C ALA A 212 10.51 -6.28 6.50
N GLY A 213 11.72 -6.86 6.49
CA GLY A 213 12.00 -8.15 5.89
C GLY A 213 11.72 -8.17 4.39
N VAL A 214 11.88 -7.03 3.72
CA VAL A 214 11.70 -6.83 2.27
C VAL A 214 12.77 -5.88 1.76
N PRO A 215 13.26 -6.05 0.52
CA PRO A 215 14.20 -5.11 -0.09
C PRO A 215 13.57 -3.71 -0.19
N VAL A 216 14.40 -2.69 0.01
CA VAL A 216 14.01 -1.28 -0.11
C VAL A 216 14.65 -0.73 -1.38
N ALA A 217 13.91 0.04 -2.17
CA ALA A 217 14.45 0.62 -3.40
C ALA A 217 15.45 1.74 -3.08
N GLU A 218 16.47 1.85 -3.93
CA GLU A 218 17.35 3.02 -3.94
C GLU A 218 16.69 4.12 -4.76
N VAL A 219 16.62 5.32 -4.20
CA VAL A 219 15.89 6.45 -4.79
C VAL A 219 16.84 7.55 -5.29
N PHE A 220 18.13 7.43 -4.98
CA PHE A 220 19.18 8.42 -5.23
C PHE A 220 20.26 7.82 -6.11
#